data_AF-A0A2X2XTE4-F1
#
_entry.id   AF-A0A2X2XTE4-F1
#
_cell.length_a   1.000
_cell.length_b   1.000
_cell.length_c   1.000
_cell.angle_alpha   90.00
_cell.angle_beta   90.00
_cell.angle_gamma   90.00
#
_symmetry.space_group_name_H-M   'P 1'
#
loop_
_entity.id
_entity.type
_entity.pdbx_description
1 polymer ?
#
loop_
_entity_poly.entity_id
_entity_poly.type
_entity_poly.pdbx_seq_one_letter_code
_entity_poly.pdbx_strand_id
1 'polypeptide(L)'
;MLGLDALILLRDKNFLVFFFCSFLFAMPLAFYYIFANGYLTEVGMKNATGWMTLGQFSEIFFMLALPFFTKRFGIKKVLLLGLITAAIRYGFFVYGGAEEYFTYALLFLGILLHGVSYDFYYVTAYIYVDKKAPVHMRTAAQGLITLCCQGFGSLLGYRLGGVMMEKMFAYKEPVNGLTFNWAGMWTFGAVMIAVIAVLFMIFFRESDKEITAIKVDDRDIALTQGEVK
;
A
#
# COMPACT_ATOMS: atom_id res chain seq x y z
N MET A 1 -6.53 5.11 -26.48
CA MET A 1 -5.83 6.12 -25.64
C MET A 1 -6.32 6.19 -24.17
N LEU A 2 -7.26 5.35 -23.70
CA LEU A 2 -7.71 5.34 -22.29
C LEU A 2 -7.09 4.23 -21.42
N GLY A 3 -6.13 3.47 -21.93
CA GLY A 3 -5.55 2.32 -21.22
C GLY A 3 -6.52 1.16 -20.95
N LEU A 4 -7.76 1.24 -21.45
CA LEU A 4 -8.81 0.22 -21.33
C LEU A 4 -8.37 -1.15 -21.86
N ASP A 5 -7.46 -1.18 -22.83
CA ASP A 5 -6.86 -2.42 -23.33
C ASP A 5 -6.19 -3.22 -22.20
N ALA A 6 -5.62 -2.56 -21.19
CA ALA A 6 -5.00 -3.23 -20.04
C ALA A 6 -6.00 -3.98 -19.14
N LEU A 7 -7.32 -3.72 -19.27
CA LEU A 7 -8.33 -4.49 -18.55
C LEU A 7 -8.29 -5.98 -18.92
N ILE A 8 -7.78 -6.32 -20.11
CA ILE A 8 -7.64 -7.72 -20.51
C ILE A 8 -6.67 -8.50 -19.61
N LEU A 9 -5.68 -7.81 -19.02
CA LEU A 9 -4.72 -8.43 -18.11
C LEU A 9 -5.41 -8.96 -16.83
N LEU A 10 -6.57 -8.39 -16.47
CA LEU A 10 -7.39 -8.86 -15.35
C LEU A 10 -8.03 -10.24 -15.59
N ARG A 11 -7.96 -10.80 -16.80
CA ARG A 11 -8.36 -12.18 -17.07
C ARG A 11 -7.37 -13.20 -16.50
N ASP A 12 -6.11 -12.81 -16.31
CA ASP A 12 -5.11 -13.65 -15.63
C ASP A 12 -5.39 -13.67 -14.12
N LYS A 13 -5.56 -14.87 -13.56
CA LYS A 13 -5.96 -15.04 -12.15
C LYS A 13 -4.93 -14.45 -11.18
N ASN A 14 -3.63 -14.60 -11.46
CA ASN A 14 -2.58 -14.08 -10.58
C ASN A 14 -2.53 -12.55 -10.64
N PHE A 15 -2.64 -11.98 -11.84
CA PHE A 15 -2.70 -10.53 -12.02
C PHE A 15 -3.95 -9.92 -11.37
N LEU A 16 -5.12 -10.54 -11.52
CA LEU A 16 -6.36 -10.09 -10.88
C LEU A 16 -6.27 -10.08 -9.35
N VAL A 17 -5.74 -11.16 -8.75
CA VAL A 17 -5.55 -11.23 -7.30
C VAL A 17 -4.59 -10.14 -6.83
N PHE A 18 -3.45 -9.99 -7.50
CA PHE A 18 -2.49 -8.93 -7.20
C PHE A 18 -3.13 -7.54 -7.30
N PHE A 19 -3.86 -7.30 -8.37
CA PHE A 19 -4.50 -6.02 -8.65
C PHE A 19 -5.52 -5.66 -7.56
N PHE A 20 -6.38 -6.62 -7.21
CA PHE A 20 -7.37 -6.43 -6.15
C PHE A 20 -6.72 -6.23 -4.78
N CYS A 21 -5.68 -7.00 -4.44
CA CYS A 21 -4.95 -6.80 -3.19
C CYS A 21 -4.27 -5.43 -3.14
N SER A 22 -3.72 -4.95 -4.27
CA SER A 22 -3.07 -3.63 -4.37
C SER A 22 -4.08 -2.51 -4.19
N PHE A 23 -5.25 -2.64 -4.84
CA PHE A 23 -6.38 -1.74 -4.66
C PHE A 23 -6.85 -1.68 -3.19
N LEU A 24 -7.00 -2.83 -2.53
CA LEU A 24 -7.37 -2.88 -1.12
C LEU A 24 -6.29 -2.27 -0.22
N PHE A 25 -5.01 -2.50 -0.51
CA PHE A 25 -3.89 -1.97 0.27
C PHE A 25 -3.74 -0.45 0.13
N ALA A 26 -4.20 0.14 -0.97
CA ALA A 26 -4.24 1.60 -1.12
C ALA A 26 -5.10 2.28 -0.06
N MET A 27 -6.16 1.62 0.42
CA MET A 27 -7.08 2.19 1.42
C MET A 27 -6.40 2.44 2.78
N PRO A 28 -5.82 1.43 3.46
CA PRO A 28 -5.12 1.69 4.71
C PRO A 28 -3.90 2.58 4.49
N LEU A 29 -3.22 2.54 3.33
CA LEU A 29 -2.10 3.46 3.07
C LEU A 29 -2.57 4.92 3.03
N ALA A 30 -3.73 5.20 2.44
CA ALA A 30 -4.34 6.53 2.48
C ALA A 30 -4.59 7.03 3.91
N PHE A 31 -4.88 6.13 4.86
CA PHE A 31 -5.04 6.52 6.27
C PHE A 31 -3.72 7.07 6.84
N TYR A 32 -2.59 6.44 6.52
CA TYR A 32 -1.28 6.94 6.93
C TYR A 32 -1.04 8.35 6.37
N TYR A 33 -1.30 8.57 5.08
CA TYR A 33 -1.02 9.87 4.46
C TYR A 33 -1.84 11.01 5.04
N ILE A 34 -3.13 10.78 5.33
CA ILE A 34 -4.01 11.84 5.82
C ILE A 34 -3.91 12.04 7.34
N PHE A 35 -3.66 10.98 8.12
CA PHE A 35 -3.78 11.05 9.58
C PHE A 35 -2.46 11.00 10.35
N ALA A 36 -1.36 10.50 9.78
CA ALA A 36 -0.12 10.27 10.54
C ALA A 36 0.42 11.55 11.18
N ASN A 37 0.37 12.69 10.48
CA ASN A 37 0.89 13.94 11.05
C ASN A 37 0.03 14.45 12.23
N GLY A 38 -1.30 14.39 12.10
CA GLY A 38 -2.23 14.76 13.17
C GLY A 38 -2.06 13.87 14.39
N TYR A 39 -2.03 12.55 14.17
CA TYR A 39 -1.72 11.55 15.19
C TYR A 39 -0.42 11.86 15.94
N LEU A 40 0.70 11.99 15.23
CA LEU A 40 2.02 12.20 15.83
C LEU A 40 2.05 13.50 16.66
N THR A 41 1.43 14.56 16.15
CA THR A 41 1.33 15.85 16.85
C THR A 41 0.53 15.71 18.14
N GLU A 42 -0.60 15.02 18.08
CA GLU A 42 -1.54 14.90 19.19
C GLU A 42 -1.04 13.98 20.31
N VAL A 43 -0.31 12.91 19.97
CA VAL A 43 0.38 12.07 20.97
C VAL A 43 1.62 12.72 21.58
N GLY A 44 1.91 13.98 21.24
CA GLY A 44 2.95 14.80 21.86
C GLY A 44 4.30 14.76 21.15
N MET A 45 4.41 14.21 19.93
CA MET A 45 5.66 14.28 19.17
C MET A 45 5.93 15.70 18.68
N LYS A 46 6.90 16.37 19.32
CA LYS A 46 7.42 17.65 18.86
C LYS A 46 8.01 17.52 17.45
N ASN A 47 7.74 18.48 16.58
CA ASN A 47 8.23 18.52 15.21
C ASN A 47 7.85 17.28 14.36
N ALA A 48 6.62 16.78 14.51
CA ALA A 48 6.11 15.62 13.78
C ALA A 48 6.37 15.70 12.26
N THR A 49 6.08 16.85 11.63
CA THR A 49 6.34 17.08 10.20
C THR A 49 7.80 16.89 9.82
N GLY A 50 8.72 17.43 10.63
CA GLY A 50 10.16 17.26 10.42
C GLY A 50 10.59 15.80 10.55
N TRP A 51 10.09 15.09 11.56
CA TRP A 51 10.43 13.68 11.75
C TRP A 51 9.89 12.76 10.66
N MET A 52 8.72 13.06 10.10
CA MET A 52 8.17 12.30 8.97
C MET A 52 9.08 12.31 7.73
N THR A 53 9.98 13.29 7.59
CA THR A 53 10.99 13.30 6.50
C THR A 53 11.96 12.11 6.58
N LEU A 54 12.17 11.54 7.76
CA LEU A 54 12.95 10.30 7.92
C LEU A 54 12.33 9.13 7.15
N GLY A 55 11.00 9.12 7.00
CA GLY A 55 10.31 8.15 6.16
C GLY A 55 10.71 8.26 4.68
N GLN A 56 10.91 9.48 4.18
CA GLN A 56 11.36 9.74 2.81
C GLN A 56 12.82 9.34 2.60
N PHE A 57 13.70 9.61 3.58
CA PHE A 57 15.07 9.09 3.54
C PHE A 57 15.10 7.56 3.55
N SER A 58 14.22 6.93 4.34
CA SER A 58 14.07 5.48 4.33
C SER A 58 13.60 4.97 2.96
N GLU A 59 12.68 5.67 2.30
CA GLU A 59 12.21 5.32 0.95
C GLU A 59 13.36 5.35 -0.07
N ILE A 60 14.16 6.43 -0.09
CA ILE A 60 15.33 6.51 -0.97
C ILE A 60 16.29 5.33 -0.74
N PHE A 61 16.56 5.01 0.53
CA PHE A 61 17.44 3.89 0.88
C PHE A 61 16.89 2.53 0.41
N PHE A 62 15.61 2.23 0.66
CA PHE A 62 15.05 0.92 0.33
C PHE A 62 14.72 0.76 -1.15
N MET A 63 14.37 1.84 -1.85
CA MET A 63 14.28 1.86 -3.31
C MET A 63 15.62 1.47 -3.96
N LEU A 64 16.76 1.99 -3.46
CA LEU A 64 18.09 1.60 -3.94
C LEU A 64 18.45 0.15 -3.59
N ALA A 65 17.98 -0.34 -2.44
CA ALA A 65 18.20 -1.72 -2.02
C ALA A 65 17.24 -2.72 -2.72
N LEU A 66 16.14 -2.26 -3.31
CA LEU A 66 15.07 -3.10 -3.85
C LEU A 66 15.53 -4.12 -4.90
N PRO A 67 16.45 -3.82 -5.83
CA PRO A 67 16.96 -4.79 -6.80
C PRO A 67 17.63 -5.99 -6.12
N PHE A 68 18.31 -5.77 -4.99
CA PHE A 68 18.93 -6.85 -4.21
C PHE A 68 17.87 -7.77 -3.60
N PHE A 69 16.84 -7.21 -2.97
CA PHE A 69 15.76 -7.99 -2.35
C PHE A 69 14.94 -8.76 -3.40
N THR A 70 14.54 -8.11 -4.49
CA THR A 70 13.76 -8.75 -5.56
C THR A 70 14.53 -9.85 -6.27
N LYS A 71 15.85 -9.70 -6.47
CA LYS A 71 16.71 -10.76 -7.02
C LYS A 71 16.92 -11.92 -6.04
N ARG A 72 17.08 -11.64 -4.75
CA ARG A 72 17.38 -12.66 -3.73
C ARG A 72 16.17 -13.47 -3.28
N PHE A 73 15.03 -12.81 -3.11
CA PHE A 73 13.82 -13.37 -2.51
C PHE A 73 12.68 -13.59 -3.51
N GLY A 74 12.69 -12.93 -4.66
CA GLY A 74 11.61 -12.98 -5.64
C GLY A 74 10.52 -11.94 -5.35
N ILE A 75 9.73 -11.61 -6.38
CA ILE A 75 8.72 -10.54 -6.33
C ILE A 75 7.63 -10.84 -5.30
N LYS A 76 7.12 -12.08 -5.26
CA LYS A 76 6.02 -12.46 -4.35
C LYS A 76 6.41 -12.23 -2.89
N LYS A 77 7.62 -12.64 -2.49
CA LYS A 77 8.09 -12.49 -1.11
C LYS A 77 8.35 -11.04 -0.73
N VAL A 78 8.88 -10.23 -1.66
CA VAL A 78 9.09 -8.80 -1.42
C VAL A 78 7.75 -8.06 -1.27
N LEU A 79 6.77 -8.34 -2.14
CA LEU A 79 5.41 -7.79 -2.00
C LEU A 79 4.79 -8.16 -0.64
N LEU A 80 4.89 -9.43 -0.25
CA LEU A 80 4.37 -9.89 1.05
C LEU A 80 5.10 -9.22 2.21
N LEU A 81 6.43 -9.04 2.12
CA LEU A 81 7.20 -8.34 3.12
C LEU A 81 6.74 -6.89 3.28
N GLY A 82 6.42 -6.20 2.17
CA GLY A 82 5.84 -4.85 2.21
C GLY A 82 4.49 -4.79 2.96
N LEU A 83 3.61 -5.77 2.76
CA LEU A 83 2.35 -5.86 3.51
C LEU A 83 2.59 -6.13 5.01
N ILE A 84 3.51 -7.05 5.33
CA ILE A 84 3.82 -7.41 6.72
C ILE A 84 4.45 -6.22 7.45
N THR A 85 5.41 -5.53 6.84
CA THR A 85 6.05 -4.35 7.45
C THR A 85 5.06 -3.20 7.61
N ALA A 86 4.10 -3.05 6.69
CA ALA A 86 3.03 -2.07 6.82
C ALA A 86 2.10 -2.38 8.02
N ALA A 87 1.78 -3.66 8.27
CA ALA A 87 1.00 -4.06 9.43
C ALA A 87 1.78 -3.85 10.75
N ILE A 88 3.07 -4.23 10.78
CA ILE A 88 3.95 -3.99 11.94
C ILE A 88 4.06 -2.50 12.23
N ARG A 89 4.20 -1.67 11.19
CA ARG A 89 4.23 -0.21 11.31
C ARG A 89 3.00 0.32 12.05
N TYR A 90 1.81 -0.15 11.68
CA TYR A 90 0.59 0.28 12.39
C TYR A 90 0.54 -0.29 13.80
N GLY A 91 1.05 -1.51 14.02
CA GLY A 91 1.28 -2.03 15.36
C GLY A 91 2.14 -1.10 16.22
N PHE A 92 3.22 -0.54 15.68
CA PHE A 92 4.03 0.45 16.39
C PHE A 92 3.26 1.74 16.71
N PHE A 93 2.37 2.19 15.83
CA PHE A 93 1.50 3.34 16.11
C PHE A 93 0.36 3.05 17.08
N VAL A 94 -0.06 1.79 17.24
CA VAL A 94 -1.03 1.40 18.29
C VAL A 94 -0.43 1.60 19.69
N TYR A 95 0.85 1.27 19.86
CA TYR A 95 1.56 1.33 21.14
C TYR A 95 2.47 2.56 21.29
N GLY A 96 2.48 3.45 20.29
CA GLY A 96 3.36 4.60 20.26
C GLY A 96 2.84 5.75 21.13
N GLY A 97 3.76 6.50 21.73
CA GLY A 97 3.43 7.62 22.61
C GLY A 97 4.67 8.42 23.02
N ALA A 98 4.51 9.69 23.40
CA ALA A 98 5.63 10.59 23.70
C ALA A 98 6.06 10.64 25.17
N GLU A 99 5.43 9.86 26.04
CA GLU A 99 5.70 9.89 27.48
C GLU A 99 6.94 9.09 27.88
N GLU A 100 7.10 7.88 27.31
CA GLU A 100 8.22 6.99 27.62
C GLU A 100 9.19 6.85 26.44
N TYR A 101 10.49 6.65 26.74
CA TYR A 101 11.51 6.45 25.72
C TYR A 101 11.19 5.27 24.78
N PHE A 102 10.68 4.17 25.34
CA PHE A 102 10.33 2.99 24.55
C PHE A 102 9.17 3.27 23.59
N THR A 103 8.07 3.85 24.08
CA THR A 103 6.90 4.19 23.24
C THR A 103 7.22 5.28 22.22
N TYR A 104 8.14 6.19 22.55
CA TYR A 104 8.59 7.23 21.62
C TYR A 104 9.45 6.66 20.50
N ALA A 105 10.28 5.66 20.80
CA ALA A 105 11.04 4.91 19.79
C ALA A 105 10.13 4.18 18.80
N LEU A 106 8.98 3.65 19.26
CA LEU A 106 7.99 3.01 18.37
C LEU A 106 7.46 3.99 17.31
N LEU A 107 7.26 5.27 17.65
CA LEU A 107 6.85 6.28 16.68
C LEU A 107 7.89 6.47 15.58
N PHE A 108 9.17 6.56 15.94
CA PHE A 108 10.27 6.66 14.97
C PHE A 108 10.41 5.42 14.11
N LEU A 109 10.33 4.24 14.72
CA LEU A 109 10.38 2.96 13.99
C LEU A 109 9.20 2.87 13.01
N GLY A 110 8.01 3.33 13.38
CA GLY A 110 6.86 3.38 12.49
C GLY A 110 7.08 4.35 11.30
N ILE A 111 7.66 5.53 11.55
CA ILE A 111 8.02 6.47 10.48
C ILE A 111 9.06 5.85 9.53
N LEU A 112 10.12 5.24 10.06
CA LEU A 112 11.19 4.62 9.26
C LEU A 112 10.67 3.41 8.47
N LEU A 113 9.79 2.60 9.05
CA LEU A 113 9.18 1.46 8.33
C LEU A 113 8.33 1.88 7.12
N HIS A 114 8.01 3.17 6.96
CA HIS A 114 7.31 3.66 5.78
C HIS A 114 8.02 3.31 4.48
N GLY A 115 9.33 3.56 4.39
CA GLY A 115 10.11 3.30 3.17
C GLY A 115 10.05 1.83 2.78
N VAL A 116 10.32 0.92 3.72
CA VAL A 116 10.22 -0.53 3.47
C VAL A 116 8.81 -0.92 3.04
N SER A 117 7.79 -0.44 3.74
CA SER A 117 6.40 -0.79 3.48
C SER A 117 5.96 -0.34 2.08
N TYR A 118 6.33 0.89 1.71
CA TYR A 118 5.96 1.50 0.45
C TYR A 118 6.74 0.90 -0.72
N ASP A 119 8.07 0.89 -0.65
CA ASP A 119 8.92 0.42 -1.76
C ASP A 119 8.74 -1.06 -2.03
N PHE A 120 8.74 -1.88 -0.97
CA PHE A 120 8.64 -3.33 -1.15
C PHE A 120 7.27 -3.72 -1.68
N TYR A 121 6.24 -2.92 -1.43
CA TYR A 121 4.94 -3.13 -2.06
C TYR A 121 4.83 -2.44 -3.42
N TYR A 122 4.71 -1.11 -3.46
CA TYR A 122 4.33 -0.38 -4.67
C TYR A 122 5.41 -0.35 -5.75
N VAL A 123 6.68 -0.15 -5.39
CA VAL A 123 7.75 -0.17 -6.40
C VAL A 123 7.90 -1.59 -6.97
N THR A 124 7.82 -2.61 -6.11
CA THR A 124 7.80 -4.02 -6.58
C THR A 124 6.55 -4.35 -7.39
N ALA A 125 5.40 -3.79 -7.05
CA ALA A 125 4.14 -3.96 -7.76
C ALA A 125 4.27 -3.42 -9.20
N TYR A 126 4.89 -2.25 -9.38
CA TYR A 126 5.18 -1.72 -10.70
C TYR A 126 6.15 -2.61 -11.49
N ILE A 127 7.19 -3.15 -10.85
CA ILE A 127 8.10 -4.11 -11.50
C ILE A 127 7.34 -5.39 -11.91
N TYR A 128 6.42 -5.87 -11.07
CA TYR A 128 5.59 -7.03 -11.37
C TYR A 128 4.68 -6.79 -12.59
N VAL A 129 3.97 -5.66 -12.61
CA VAL A 129 3.10 -5.26 -13.73
C VAL A 129 3.89 -5.21 -15.03
N ASP A 130 5.08 -4.60 -15.03
CA ASP A 130 5.94 -4.50 -16.22
C ASP A 130 6.40 -5.87 -16.74
N LYS A 131 6.69 -6.81 -15.84
CA LYS A 131 7.06 -8.18 -16.21
C LYS A 131 5.87 -9.00 -16.72
N LYS A 132 4.68 -8.77 -16.15
CA LYS A 132 3.47 -9.54 -16.46
C LYS A 132 2.74 -9.02 -17.72
N ALA A 133 2.85 -7.72 -18.02
CA ALA A 133 2.24 -7.13 -19.20
C ALA A 133 3.11 -7.34 -20.46
N PRO A 134 2.49 -7.59 -21.64
CA PRO A 134 3.16 -7.50 -22.93
C PRO A 134 3.82 -6.15 -23.13
N VAL A 135 4.96 -6.10 -23.83
CA VAL A 135 5.77 -4.87 -24.01
C VAL A 135 4.94 -3.69 -24.51
N HIS A 136 4.04 -3.93 -25.47
CA HIS A 136 3.19 -2.88 -26.06
C HIS A 136 2.06 -2.40 -25.12
N MET A 137 1.76 -3.10 -24.02
CA MET A 137 0.70 -2.75 -23.06
C MET A 137 1.24 -2.27 -21.71
N ARG A 138 2.56 -2.29 -21.46
CA ARG A 138 3.15 -1.95 -20.15
C ARG A 138 2.68 -0.60 -19.63
N THR A 139 2.77 0.44 -20.45
CA THR A 139 2.32 1.79 -20.06
C THR A 139 0.84 1.84 -19.68
N ALA A 140 -0.02 1.13 -20.44
CA ALA A 140 -1.44 1.04 -20.13
C ALA A 140 -1.70 0.28 -18.82
N ALA A 141 -0.94 -0.79 -18.56
CA ALA A 141 -1.04 -1.56 -17.33
C ALA A 141 -0.59 -0.76 -16.10
N GLN A 142 0.50 0.00 -16.21
CA GLN A 142 0.98 0.95 -15.19
C GLN A 142 -0.05 2.05 -14.90
N GLY A 143 -0.67 2.58 -15.96
CA GLY A 143 -1.76 3.55 -15.83
C GLY A 143 -2.97 2.97 -15.11
N LEU A 144 -3.37 1.74 -15.45
CA LEU A 144 -4.50 1.05 -14.83
C LEU A 144 -4.28 0.81 -13.32
N ILE A 145 -3.12 0.26 -12.93
CA ILE A 145 -2.82 0.03 -11.51
C ILE A 145 -2.73 1.35 -10.73
N THR A 146 -2.17 2.40 -11.34
CA THR A 146 -2.06 3.73 -10.72
C THR A 146 -3.43 4.36 -10.51
N LEU A 147 -4.30 4.35 -11.53
CA LEU A 147 -5.67 4.87 -11.43
C LEU A 147 -6.45 4.14 -10.34
N CYS A 148 -6.35 2.80 -10.29
CA CYS A 148 -7.09 2.03 -9.32
C CYS A 148 -6.55 2.19 -7.90
N CYS A 149 -5.23 2.14 -7.69
CA CYS A 149 -4.68 2.27 -6.34
C CYS A 149 -4.65 3.73 -5.88
N GLN A 150 -3.94 4.60 -6.61
CA GLN A 150 -3.70 5.98 -6.20
C GLN A 150 -4.90 6.90 -6.48
N GLY A 151 -5.78 6.54 -7.42
CA GLY A 151 -7.04 7.24 -7.67
C GLY A 151 -8.17 6.70 -6.79
N PHE A 152 -8.85 5.65 -7.25
CA PHE A 152 -10.06 5.13 -6.58
C PHE A 152 -9.78 4.56 -5.19
N GLY A 153 -8.71 3.79 -5.04
CA GLY A 153 -8.33 3.17 -3.76
C GLY A 153 -8.04 4.20 -2.69
N SER A 154 -7.22 5.22 -3.02
CA SER A 154 -6.97 6.35 -2.13
C SER A 154 -8.23 7.14 -1.81
N LEU A 155 -9.09 7.44 -2.79
CA LEU A 155 -10.34 8.17 -2.57
C LEU A 155 -11.26 7.43 -1.58
N LEU A 156 -11.43 6.13 -1.77
CA LEU A 156 -12.20 5.29 -0.85
C LEU A 156 -11.53 5.21 0.52
N GLY A 157 -10.20 5.11 0.57
CA GLY A 157 -9.43 5.17 1.81
C GLY A 157 -9.66 6.47 2.59
N TYR A 158 -9.49 7.63 1.95
CA TYR A 158 -9.72 8.92 2.60
C TYR A 158 -11.17 9.07 3.08
N ARG A 159 -12.15 8.63 2.27
CA ARG A 159 -13.56 8.70 2.65
C ARG A 159 -13.89 7.77 3.84
N LEU A 160 -13.44 6.52 3.77
CA LEU A 160 -13.62 5.54 4.84
C LEU A 160 -12.95 6.03 6.13
N GLY A 161 -11.68 6.43 6.03
CA GLY A 161 -10.90 6.93 7.15
C GLY A 161 -11.56 8.15 7.82
N GLY A 162 -12.03 9.12 7.03
CA GLY A 162 -12.72 10.30 7.55
C GLY A 162 -14.01 9.95 8.30
N VAL A 163 -14.85 9.09 7.72
CA VAL A 163 -16.11 8.66 8.36
C VAL A 163 -15.84 7.84 9.63
N MET A 164 -14.84 6.95 9.61
CA MET A 164 -14.44 6.16 10.77
C MET A 164 -13.90 7.06 11.89
N MET A 165 -13.06 8.04 11.55
CA MET A 165 -12.53 9.01 12.51
C MET A 165 -13.65 9.81 13.17
N GLU A 166 -14.57 10.36 12.38
CA GLU A 166 -15.68 11.16 12.91
C GLU A 166 -16.65 10.35 13.77
N LYS A 167 -17.05 9.15 13.30
CA LYS A 167 -18.16 8.40 13.91
C LYS A 167 -17.76 7.35 14.93
N MET A 168 -16.53 6.84 14.86
CA MET A 168 -16.10 5.69 15.67
C MET A 168 -14.88 5.99 16.53
N PHE A 169 -13.97 6.86 16.08
CA PHE A 169 -12.72 7.12 16.79
C PHE A 169 -12.65 8.51 17.42
N ALA A 170 -13.56 9.43 17.15
CA ALA A 170 -13.64 10.71 17.85
C ALA A 170 -14.19 10.51 19.26
N TYR A 171 -13.50 11.07 20.26
CA TYR A 171 -14.07 11.18 21.59
C TYR A 171 -15.03 12.37 21.66
N LYS A 172 -16.09 12.24 22.46
CA LYS A 172 -17.04 13.35 22.69
C LYS A 172 -16.38 14.51 23.44
N GLU A 173 -15.49 14.17 24.37
CA GLU A 173 -14.62 15.08 25.11
C GLU A 173 -13.21 14.47 25.12
N PRO A 174 -12.14 15.28 25.10
CA PRO A 174 -10.77 14.76 25.08
C PRO A 174 -10.49 13.82 26.26
N VAL A 175 -9.93 12.64 25.98
CA VAL A 175 -9.51 11.66 26.98
C VAL A 175 -7.99 11.64 27.01
N ASN A 176 -7.39 11.90 28.18
CA ASN A 176 -5.92 12.00 28.33
C ASN A 176 -5.28 13.01 27.35
N GLY A 177 -5.98 14.11 27.05
CA GLY A 177 -5.51 15.13 26.09
C GLY A 177 -5.68 14.73 24.62
N LEU A 178 -6.17 13.52 24.33
CA LEU A 178 -6.45 13.05 22.97
C LEU A 178 -7.93 13.28 22.62
N THR A 179 -8.16 13.94 21.50
CA THR A 179 -9.44 14.12 20.80
C THR A 179 -9.87 12.86 20.03
N PHE A 180 -8.91 12.02 19.62
CA PHE A 180 -9.20 10.78 18.90
C PHE A 180 -8.61 9.53 19.55
N ASN A 181 -9.31 8.41 19.41
CA ASN A 181 -8.83 7.06 19.69
C ASN A 181 -7.90 6.58 18.57
N TRP A 182 -6.67 7.10 18.56
CA TRP A 182 -5.66 6.74 17.59
C TRP A 182 -5.29 5.26 17.61
N ALA A 183 -5.20 4.64 18.79
CA ALA A 183 -4.93 3.21 18.91
C ALA A 183 -5.99 2.37 18.21
N GLY A 184 -7.28 2.73 18.35
CA GLY A 184 -8.38 2.08 17.64
C GLY A 184 -8.27 2.22 16.11
N MET A 185 -7.97 3.43 15.63
CA MET A 185 -7.78 3.72 14.21
C MET A 185 -6.62 2.92 13.61
N TRP A 186 -5.46 2.94 14.25
CA TRP A 186 -4.28 2.20 13.78
C TRP A 186 -4.48 0.69 13.87
N THR A 187 -5.18 0.21 14.89
CA THR A 187 -5.56 -1.22 15.00
C THR A 187 -6.45 -1.64 13.85
N PHE A 188 -7.47 -0.84 13.52
CA PHE A 188 -8.36 -1.11 12.39
C PHE A 188 -7.57 -1.18 11.07
N GLY A 189 -6.69 -0.22 10.82
CA GLY A 189 -5.79 -0.26 9.65
C GLY A 189 -4.87 -1.48 9.65
N ALA A 190 -4.32 -1.87 10.81
CA ALA A 190 -3.42 -3.02 10.94
C ALA A 190 -4.15 -4.32 10.61
N VAL A 191 -5.38 -4.47 11.11
CA VAL A 191 -6.26 -5.60 10.79
C VAL A 191 -6.60 -5.64 9.31
N MET A 192 -6.92 -4.50 8.68
CA MET A 192 -7.14 -4.44 7.23
C MET A 192 -5.92 -4.97 6.47
N ILE A 193 -4.71 -4.48 6.79
CA ILE A 193 -3.48 -4.91 6.13
C ILE A 193 -3.21 -6.39 6.40
N ALA A 194 -3.43 -6.88 7.62
CA ALA A 194 -3.24 -8.29 7.96
C ALA A 194 -4.17 -9.21 7.16
N VAL A 195 -5.44 -8.83 7.01
CA VAL A 195 -6.40 -9.55 6.15
C VAL A 195 -5.93 -9.55 4.70
N ILE A 196 -5.50 -8.40 4.17
CA ILE A 196 -4.97 -8.30 2.81
C ILE A 196 -3.72 -9.17 2.64
N ALA A 197 -2.82 -9.20 3.61
CA ALA A 197 -1.62 -10.03 3.60
C ALA A 197 -1.96 -11.53 3.57
N VAL A 198 -2.97 -11.96 4.34
CA VAL A 198 -3.47 -13.34 4.33
C VAL A 198 -4.11 -13.68 2.99
N LEU A 199 -4.96 -12.80 2.45
CA LEU A 199 -5.56 -12.98 1.11
C LEU A 199 -4.47 -13.09 0.05
N PHE A 200 -3.49 -12.19 0.06
CA PHE A 200 -2.37 -12.20 -0.87
C PHE A 200 -1.56 -13.49 -0.74
N MET A 201 -1.23 -13.92 0.48
CA MET A 201 -0.46 -15.14 0.73
C MET A 201 -1.15 -16.40 0.18
N ILE A 202 -2.46 -16.51 0.35
CA ILE A 202 -3.27 -17.68 -0.05
C ILE A 202 -3.53 -17.70 -1.56
N PHE A 203 -3.95 -16.55 -2.13
CA PHE A 203 -4.48 -16.48 -3.49
C PHE A 203 -3.44 -16.09 -4.55
N PHE A 204 -2.38 -15.33 -4.19
CA PHE A 204 -1.37 -14.93 -5.16
C PHE A 204 -0.35 -16.06 -5.37
N ARG A 205 -0.47 -16.78 -6.49
CA ARG A 205 0.33 -18.00 -6.80
C ARG A 205 1.31 -17.78 -7.94
N GLU A 206 1.97 -16.62 -7.96
CA GLU A 206 3.01 -16.34 -8.96
C GLU A 206 4.35 -17.00 -8.61
N SER A 207 5.09 -17.42 -9.65
CA SER A 207 6.42 -18.01 -9.51
C SER A 207 7.49 -16.98 -9.16
N ASP A 208 8.38 -17.31 -8.21
CA ASP A 208 9.49 -16.44 -7.81
C ASP A 208 10.61 -16.35 -8.87
N LYS A 209 10.70 -17.32 -9.80
CA LYS A 209 11.84 -17.47 -10.73
C LYS A 209 11.56 -17.04 -12.16
N GLU A 210 10.36 -17.25 -12.66
CA GLU A 210 9.98 -16.94 -14.05
C GLU A 210 8.60 -16.29 -14.07
N ILE A 211 8.57 -14.96 -14.22
CA ILE A 211 7.34 -14.21 -14.43
C ILE A 211 7.16 -14.09 -15.94
N THR A 212 6.24 -14.87 -16.47
CA THR A 212 5.93 -14.85 -17.90
C THR A 212 4.88 -13.79 -18.19
N ALA A 213 5.10 -13.02 -19.26
CA ALA A 213 4.11 -12.09 -19.75
C ALA A 213 2.82 -12.83 -20.16
N ILE A 214 1.67 -12.21 -19.90
CA ILE A 214 0.36 -12.72 -20.31
C ILE A 214 0.30 -12.73 -21.84
N LYS A 215 -0.09 -13.85 -22.43
CA LYS A 215 -0.34 -13.93 -23.88
C LYS A 215 -1.69 -13.27 -24.17
N VAL A 216 -1.68 -12.22 -24.98
CA VAL A 216 -2.87 -11.53 -25.47
C VAL A 216 -2.92 -11.76 -26.98
N ASP A 217 -3.99 -12.38 -27.49
CA ASP A 217 -4.23 -12.59 -28.92
C ASP A 217 -4.77 -11.27 -29.54
N ASP A 218 -4.51 -11.03 -30.83
CA ASP A 218 -4.94 -9.81 -31.52
C ASP A 218 -6.47 -9.68 -31.57
N ARG A 219 -7.19 -10.81 -31.55
CA ARG A 219 -8.67 -10.86 -31.45
C ARG A 219 -9.20 -10.28 -30.15
N ASP A 220 -8.40 -10.38 -29.10
CA ASP A 220 -8.75 -10.03 -27.74
C ASP A 220 -8.64 -8.50 -27.53
N ILE A 221 -7.76 -7.84 -28.30
CA ILE A 221 -7.62 -6.38 -28.39
C ILE A 221 -8.80 -5.76 -29.17
N ALA A 222 -9.24 -6.42 -30.25
CA ALA A 222 -10.37 -5.95 -31.06
C ALA A 222 -11.70 -5.88 -30.26
N LEU A 223 -11.89 -6.78 -29.29
CA LEU A 223 -13.07 -6.79 -28.41
C LEU A 223 -13.04 -5.66 -27.37
N THR A 224 -11.87 -5.24 -26.88
CA THR A 224 -11.76 -4.15 -25.88
C THR A 224 -11.82 -2.77 -26.51
N GLN A 225 -11.40 -2.63 -27.76
CA GLN A 225 -11.45 -1.34 -28.47
C GLN A 225 -12.83 -1.00 -29.02
N GLY A 226 -13.74 -1.97 -29.06
CA GLY A 226 -15.01 -1.87 -29.80
C GLY A 226 -14.70 -1.78 -31.29
N GLU A 227 -15.37 -2.56 -32.12
CA GLU A 227 -15.33 -2.31 -33.56
C GLU A 227 -15.94 -0.92 -33.82
N VAL A 228 -15.08 0.10 -33.83
CA VAL A 228 -15.37 1.38 -34.49
C VAL A 228 -15.28 1.06 -35.98
N LYS A 229 -16.38 0.55 -36.52
CA LYS A 229 -16.71 0.66 -37.94
C LYS A 229 -17.63 1.85 -38.13
#